data_AF-A0A669CF62-F1
#
_entry.id   AF-A0A669CF62-F1
#
_cell.length_a   1.000
_cell.length_b   1.000
_cell.length_c   1.000
_cell.angle_alpha   90.00
_cell.angle_beta   90.00
_cell.angle_gamma   90.00
#
_symmetry.space_group_name_H-M   'P 1'
#
loop_
_entity.id
_entity.type
_entity.pdbx_description
1 polymer ?
#
loop_
_entity_poly.entity_id
_entity_poly.type
_entity_poly.pdbx_seq_one_letter_code
_entity_poly.pdbx_strand_id
1 'polypeptide(L)'
;MVSNVTGRTSRFHLRCFQCIPIRSTLDQSMTVQYAEQLQNLVALARSVIRDTDPQNDVITLRVCSKSNEIIVATGDIIKAQLPT
;
A
#
# COMPACT_ATOMS: atom_id res chain seq x y z
N MET A 1 -2.31 -37.77 18.03
CA MET A 1 -2.05 -37.34 16.64
C MET A 1 -3.04 -36.25 16.26
N VAL A 2 -2.72 -34.99 16.52
CA VAL A 2 -3.45 -33.85 15.95
C VAL A 2 -2.38 -32.85 15.53
N SER A 3 -1.87 -33.01 14.32
CA SER A 3 -0.97 -32.03 13.71
C SER A 3 -1.81 -30.86 13.24
N ASN A 4 -2.09 -29.92 14.14
CA ASN A 4 -2.67 -28.64 13.80
C ASN A 4 -1.55 -27.77 13.21
N VAL A 5 -1.30 -27.96 11.92
CA VAL A 5 -0.43 -27.05 11.16
C VAL A 5 -1.31 -25.88 10.75
N THR A 6 -1.46 -24.91 11.66
CA THR A 6 -2.05 -23.61 11.33
C THR A 6 -1.14 -22.98 10.27
N GLY A 7 -1.54 -23.11 9.01
CA GLY A 7 -0.77 -22.73 7.84
C GLY A 7 -0.34 -21.27 7.95
N ARG A 8 0.97 -21.08 8.01
CA ARG A 8 1.71 -19.81 7.95
C ARG A 8 0.97 -18.81 7.06
N THR A 9 0.37 -17.77 7.67
CA THR A 9 0.02 -16.57 6.92
C THR A 9 1.33 -15.93 6.50
N SER A 10 1.82 -16.27 5.29
CA SER A 10 2.90 -15.54 4.65
C SER A 10 2.42 -14.11 4.52
N ARG A 11 2.80 -13.28 5.49
CA ARG A 11 2.41 -11.89 5.54
C ARG A 11 3.32 -11.17 4.53
N PHE A 12 2.93 -11.20 3.26
CA PHE A 12 3.58 -10.46 2.20
C PHE A 12 3.35 -8.98 2.49
N HIS A 13 4.43 -8.23 2.75
CA HIS A 13 4.37 -6.79 3.04
C HIS A 13 4.97 -6.05 1.85
N LEU A 14 4.13 -5.67 0.88
CA LEU A 14 4.54 -4.68 -0.12
C LEU A 14 4.37 -3.30 0.53
N ARG A 15 5.48 -2.62 0.79
CA ARG A 15 5.48 -1.21 1.23
C ARG A 15 5.82 -0.32 0.05
N CYS A 16 4.88 0.55 -0.29
CA CYS A 16 5.01 1.47 -1.39
C CYS A 16 5.00 2.91 -0.87
N PHE A 17 5.99 3.72 -1.27
CA PHE A 17 6.06 5.14 -0.97
C PHE A 17 5.97 5.92 -2.27
N GLN A 18 4.94 6.75 -2.40
CA GLN A 18 4.67 7.50 -3.63
C GLN A 18 4.69 6.63 -4.90
N CYS A 19 4.10 5.43 -4.84
CA CYS A 19 4.07 4.47 -5.95
C CYS A 19 5.45 3.86 -6.31
N ILE A 20 6.45 4.04 -5.45
CA ILE A 20 7.77 3.40 -5.55
C ILE A 20 7.84 2.26 -4.54
N PRO A 21 8.07 1.01 -4.98
CA PRO A 21 8.21 -0.12 -4.07
C PRO A 21 9.50 0.02 -3.25
N ILE A 22 9.37 0.13 -1.91
CA ILE A 22 10.53 0.20 -1.00
C ILE A 22 11.01 -1.20 -0.64
N ARG A 23 10.05 -2.07 -0.27
CA ARG A 23 10.29 -3.48 0.04
C ARG A 23 9.09 -4.30 -0.42
N SER A 24 9.38 -5.37 -1.14
CA SER A 24 8.39 -6.37 -1.55
C SER A 24 8.96 -7.77 -1.29
N THR A 25 8.07 -8.70 -0.97
CA THR A 25 8.37 -10.14 -0.94
C THR A 25 7.88 -10.82 -2.22
N LEU A 26 7.60 -10.04 -3.26
CA LEU A 26 7.14 -10.46 -4.58
C LEU A 26 8.28 -10.34 -5.59
N ASP A 27 8.20 -11.09 -6.69
CA ASP A 27 9.13 -10.95 -7.81
C ASP A 27 9.16 -9.51 -8.34
N GLN A 28 10.32 -9.09 -8.85
CA GLN A 28 10.55 -7.70 -9.25
C GLN A 28 9.60 -7.27 -10.38
N SER A 29 9.31 -8.15 -11.34
CA SER A 29 8.38 -7.91 -12.43
C SER A 29 6.94 -7.72 -11.94
N MET A 30 6.47 -8.58 -11.03
CA MET A 30 5.14 -8.43 -10.41
C MET A 30 5.05 -7.18 -9.55
N THR A 31 6.12 -6.86 -8.81
CA THR A 31 6.16 -5.67 -7.94
C THR A 31 5.93 -4.38 -8.74
N VAL A 32 6.53 -4.26 -9.94
CA VAL A 32 6.33 -3.11 -10.83
C VAL A 32 4.89 -3.03 -11.33
N GLN A 33 4.33 -4.15 -11.80
CA GLN A 33 2.93 -4.19 -12.24
C GLN A 33 1.95 -3.80 -11.13
N TYR A 34 2.17 -4.31 -9.91
CA TYR A 34 1.37 -3.92 -8.76
C TYR A 34 1.54 -2.44 -8.43
N ALA A 35 2.75 -1.86 -8.55
CA ALA A 35 2.97 -0.44 -8.29
C ALA A 35 2.14 0.46 -9.23
N GLU A 36 2.06 0.12 -10.52
CA GLU A 36 1.23 0.85 -11.50
C GLU A 36 -0.26 0.75 -11.17
N GLN A 37 -0.76 -0.45 -10.82
CA GLN A 37 -2.16 -0.64 -10.43
C GLN A 37 -2.51 0.12 -9.14
N LEU A 38 -1.60 0.14 -8.17
CA LEU A 38 -1.77 0.87 -6.92
C LEU A 38 -1.77 2.38 -7.15
N GLN A 39 -0.97 2.89 -8.10
CA GLN A 39 -0.99 4.30 -8.48
C GLN A 39 -2.37 4.72 -8.98
N ASN A 40 -2.97 3.92 -9.87
CA ASN A 40 -4.32 4.17 -10.37
C ASN A 40 -5.37 4.12 -9.25
N LEU A 41 -5.24 3.16 -8.33
CA LEU A 41 -6.14 3.05 -7.19
C LEU A 41 -6.03 4.25 -6.24
N VAL A 42 -4.82 4.74 -5.96
CA VAL A 42 -4.60 5.93 -5.13
C VAL A 42 -5.17 7.17 -5.81
N ALA A 43 -5.03 7.31 -7.13
CA ALA A 43 -5.63 8.43 -7.86
C ALA A 43 -7.15 8.43 -7.73
N LEU A 44 -7.80 7.27 -7.88
CA LEU A 44 -9.24 7.14 -7.70
C LEU A 44 -9.67 7.43 -6.26
N ALA A 45 -8.95 6.87 -5.27
CA ALA A 45 -9.23 7.11 -3.86
C ALA A 45 -9.10 8.60 -3.49
N ARG A 46 -8.08 9.28 -4.04
CA ARG A 46 -7.91 10.73 -3.88
C ARG A 46 -9.07 11.51 -4.47
N SER A 47 -9.56 11.14 -5.66
CA SER A 47 -10.73 11.79 -6.26
C SER A 47 -11.99 11.61 -5.40
N VAL A 48 -12.27 10.38 -4.94
CA VAL A 48 -13.44 10.09 -4.08
C VAL A 48 -13.38 10.86 -2.75
N ILE A 49 -12.20 10.94 -2.14
CA ILE A 49 -12.02 11.70 -0.91
C ILE A 49 -12.19 13.20 -1.15
N ARG A 50 -11.64 13.75 -2.24
CA ARG A 50 -11.83 15.16 -2.61
C ARG A 50 -13.27 15.52 -2.94
N ASP A 51 -14.02 14.59 -3.55
CA ASP A 51 -15.44 14.76 -3.82
C ASP A 51 -16.27 14.75 -2.52
N THR A 52 -15.82 14.03 -1.49
CA THR A 52 -16.48 13.96 -0.18
C THR A 52 -16.11 15.14 0.71
N ASP A 53 -14.83 15.47 0.77
CA ASP A 53 -14.26 16.58 1.53
C ASP A 53 -13.03 17.13 0.79
N PRO A 54 -13.12 18.30 0.16
CA PRO A 54 -12.02 18.89 -0.60
C PRO A 54 -10.82 19.31 0.26
N GLN A 55 -10.94 19.33 1.59
CA GLN A 55 -9.83 19.66 2.50
C GLN A 55 -9.05 18.44 3.00
N ASN A 56 -9.54 17.22 2.73
CA ASN A 56 -8.91 16.00 3.22
C ASN A 56 -8.07 15.31 2.14
N ASP A 57 -6.95 14.70 2.55
CA ASP A 57 -6.02 14.00 1.67
C ASP A 57 -5.79 12.55 2.10
N VAL A 58 -5.45 11.69 1.13
CA VAL A 58 -5.07 10.30 1.41
C VAL A 58 -3.70 10.26 2.08
N ILE A 59 -3.65 9.73 3.31
CA ILE A 59 -2.39 9.56 4.07
C ILE A 59 -1.86 8.13 3.92
N THR A 60 -2.70 7.13 4.20
CA THR A 60 -2.36 5.71 4.05
C THR A 60 -3.52 4.92 3.48
N LEU A 61 -3.23 4.01 2.55
CA LEU A 61 -4.20 3.09 1.98
C LEU A 61 -3.73 1.66 2.23
N ARG A 62 -4.59 0.84 2.83
CA ARG A 62 -4.30 -0.56 3.15
C ARG A 62 -5.26 -1.47 2.40
N VAL A 63 -4.72 -2.26 1.47
CA VAL A 63 -5.48 -3.27 0.72
C VAL A 63 -5.17 -4.63 1.31
N CYS A 64 -6.17 -5.26 1.93
CA CYS A 64 -6.07 -6.60 2.47
C CYS A 64 -6.75 -7.59 1.52
N SER A 65 -5.98 -8.55 1.03
CA SER A 65 -6.47 -9.76 0.35
C SER A 65 -6.31 -10.98 1.27
N LYS A 66 -6.95 -12.10 0.92
CA LYS A 66 -6.87 -13.34 1.73
C LYS A 66 -5.42 -13.82 1.98
N SER A 67 -4.50 -13.54 1.06
CA SER A 67 -3.11 -13.99 1.14
C SER A 67 -2.10 -12.86 1.24
N ASN A 68 -2.50 -11.62 0.91
CA ASN A 68 -1.58 -10.52 0.68
C ASN A 68 -2.05 -9.26 1.41
N GLU A 69 -1.10 -8.49 1.93
CA GLU A 69 -1.37 -7.19 2.53
C GLU A 69 -0.50 -6.14 1.84
N ILE A 70 -1.14 -5.13 1.29
CA ILE A 70 -0.45 -4.02 0.63
C ILE A 70 -0.72 -2.76 1.43
N ILE A 71 0.37 -2.12 1.84
CA ILE A 71 0.31 -0.84 2.54
C ILE A 71 0.94 0.20 1.62
N VAL A 72 0.12 1.15 1.19
CA VAL A 72 0.53 2.30 0.39
C VAL A 72 0.52 3.52 1.28
N ALA A 73 1.68 4.15 1.44
CA ALA A 73 1.82 5.41 2.15
C ALA A 73 1.96 6.55 1.14
N THR A 74 1.08 7.53 1.25
CA THR A 74 1.08 8.73 0.41
C THR A 74 1.81 9.82 1.18
N GLY A 75 2.98 10.17 0.67
CA GLY A 75 4.07 10.78 1.44
C GLY A 75 3.97 12.27 1.75
N ASP A 76 2.79 12.86 1.77
CA ASP A 76 2.68 14.30 2.00
C ASP A 76 3.01 14.67 3.46
N ILE A 77 2.74 13.76 4.41
CA ILE A 77 3.14 13.91 5.83
C ILE A 77 4.63 13.64 6.10
N ILE A 78 5.33 12.88 5.23
CA ILE A 78 6.76 12.57 5.45
C ILE A 78 7.65 13.72 4.96
N LYS A 79 7.11 14.62 4.12
CA LYS A 79 7.78 15.88 3.77
C LYS A 79 7.68 16.95 4.86
N ALA A 80 6.73 16.84 5.79
CA ALA A 80 6.60 17.77 6.90
C ALA A 80 7.62 17.51 8.05
N GLN A 81 8.40 16.43 7.97
CA GLN A 81 9.40 16.06 8.99
C GLN A 81 10.85 16.27 8.52
N LEU A 82 11.13 17.26 7.67
CA LEU A 82 12.46 17.87 7.60
C LEU A 82 12.34 19.37 7.87
N PRO A 83 12.70 19.85 9.07
CA PRO A 83 13.10 21.24 9.20
C PRO A 83 14.41 21.42 8.41
N THR A 84 14.42 22.40 7.50
CA THR A 84 15.64 23.04 6.97
C THR A 84 16.60 23.44 8.08
#